data_AF-A0A8T2M6U5-F1
#
_entry.id   AF-A0A8T2M6U5-F1
#
_cell.length_a   1.000
_cell.length_b   1.000
_cell.length_c   1.000
_cell.angle_alpha   90.00
_cell.angle_beta   90.00
_cell.angle_gamma   90.00
#
_symmetry.space_group_name_H-M   'P 1'
#
loop_
_entity.id
_entity.type
_entity.pdbx_description
1 polymer ?
#
loop_
_entity_poly.entity_id
_entity_poly.type
_entity_poly.pdbx_seq_one_letter_code
_entity_poly.pdbx_strand_id
1 'polypeptide(L)'
;MDQRDQIEQRGQFRITVWEEENFQGKRCEFVVECPNIMERGFQKIRSIKVENGPWVGYEYPEHQGQQFILEKGDYPCYQAWSGNSSYRTEHLLSFRPIKCANHTDSKTTLYECEDLQGRSFEICDDYPSLKGMGWCSKEVPSIKVNSGVWVGYQFPGYRGYQYIFERDRRQGEYKNYTEFGTQAHTNQIQSLRCVQH
;
A
#
# COMPACT_ATOMS: atom_id res chain seq x y z
N MET A 1 14.20 -17.43 29.78
CA MET A 1 13.55 -16.60 28.74
C MET A 1 12.39 -17.40 28.22
N ASP A 2 11.17 -16.91 28.45
CA ASP A 2 9.94 -17.63 28.22
C ASP A 2 9.62 -17.70 26.72
N GLN A 3 9.10 -18.82 26.23
CA GLN A 3 8.73 -18.99 24.81
C GLN A 3 7.60 -18.04 24.39
N ARG A 4 6.87 -17.47 25.36
CA ARG A 4 5.83 -16.45 25.16
C ARG A 4 6.40 -15.10 24.73
N ASP A 5 7.54 -14.69 25.27
CA ASP A 5 8.21 -13.42 24.91
C ASP A 5 8.75 -13.44 23.47
N GLN A 6 9.08 -14.64 22.93
CA GLN A 6 9.52 -14.80 21.54
C GLN A 6 8.35 -14.80 20.54
N ILE A 7 7.11 -15.07 20.99
CA ILE A 7 5.90 -15.06 20.15
C ILE A 7 5.34 -13.63 20.05
N GLU A 8 5.38 -12.84 21.12
CA GLU A 8 4.96 -11.42 21.08
C GLU A 8 5.90 -10.57 20.21
N GLN A 9 7.20 -10.86 20.18
CA GLN A 9 8.15 -10.17 19.29
C GLN A 9 7.95 -10.47 17.79
N ARG A 10 7.22 -11.53 17.43
CA ARG A 10 6.88 -11.86 16.03
C ARG A 10 5.56 -11.24 15.57
N GLY A 11 4.78 -10.61 16.45
CA GLY A 11 3.39 -10.22 16.18
C GLY A 11 3.07 -8.71 16.18
N GLN A 12 4.03 -7.84 16.50
CA GLN A 12 3.77 -6.40 16.59
C GLN A 12 4.33 -5.66 15.38
N PHE A 13 3.46 -4.96 14.64
CA PHE A 13 3.88 -4.03 13.59
C PHE A 13 4.97 -3.09 14.11
N ARG A 14 6.01 -2.86 13.31
CA ARG A 14 7.11 -1.95 13.65
C ARG A 14 7.66 -1.28 12.41
N ILE A 15 7.73 0.05 12.48
CA ILE A 15 8.34 0.92 11.48
C ILE A 15 9.17 1.97 12.20
N THR A 16 10.39 2.20 11.72
CA THR A 16 11.24 3.31 12.15
C THR A 16 11.39 4.30 11.01
N VAL A 17 11.27 5.59 11.30
CA VAL A 17 11.39 6.67 10.30
C VAL A 17 12.48 7.66 10.73
N TRP A 18 13.13 8.27 9.74
CA TRP A 18 14.22 9.23 9.92
C TRP A 18 13.99 10.51 9.10
N GLU A 19 14.43 11.66 9.62
CA GLU A 19 14.36 12.96 8.93
C GLU A 19 15.36 13.10 7.77
N GLU A 20 16.41 12.28 7.74
CA GLU A 20 17.44 12.29 6.70
C GLU A 20 17.52 10.93 5.97
N GLU A 21 18.13 10.95 4.79
CA GLU A 21 18.39 9.75 4.00
C GLU A 21 19.41 8.85 4.71
N ASN A 22 19.48 7.58 4.30
CA ASN A 22 20.43 6.59 4.82
C ASN A 22 20.38 6.41 6.35
N PHE A 23 19.17 6.53 6.92
CA PHE A 23 18.88 6.27 8.33
C PHE A 23 19.61 7.20 9.30
N GLN A 24 19.74 8.48 8.92
CA GLN A 24 20.43 9.52 9.69
C GLN A 24 19.47 10.56 10.29
N GLY A 25 20.00 11.41 11.17
CA GLY A 25 19.24 12.50 11.79
C GLY A 25 18.25 12.01 12.86
N LYS A 26 17.22 12.83 13.12
CA LYS A 26 16.16 12.52 14.09
C LYS A 26 15.41 11.26 13.64
N ARG A 27 15.20 10.33 14.58
CA ARG A 27 14.49 9.07 14.35
C ARG A 27 13.38 8.82 15.37
N CYS A 28 12.36 8.08 14.95
CA CYS A 28 11.27 7.66 15.83
C CYS A 28 10.72 6.31 15.36
N GLU A 29 10.44 5.43 16.32
CA GLU A 29 9.85 4.11 16.10
C GLU A 29 8.35 4.18 16.37
N PHE A 30 7.57 3.48 15.55
CA PHE A 30 6.12 3.39 15.64
C PHE A 30 5.66 1.94 15.59
N VAL A 31 4.70 1.63 16.45
CA VAL A 31 4.00 0.33 16.51
C VAL A 31 2.49 0.46 16.25
N VAL A 32 2.03 1.69 16.04
CA VAL A 32 0.65 2.07 15.72
C VAL A 32 0.67 3.14 14.62
N GLU A 33 -0.51 3.49 14.11
CA GLU A 33 -0.65 4.56 13.12
C GLU A 33 -0.15 5.93 13.62
N CYS A 34 0.29 6.75 12.67
CA CYS A 34 0.66 8.14 12.85
C CYS A 34 -0.13 8.97 11.83
N PRO A 35 -1.19 9.68 12.26
CA PRO A 35 -2.01 10.49 11.35
C PRO A 35 -1.29 11.78 10.92
N ASN A 36 -0.30 12.25 11.68
CA ASN A 36 0.48 13.43 11.33
C ASN A 36 1.87 13.41 11.97
N ILE A 37 2.91 13.32 11.14
CA ILE A 37 4.31 13.26 11.62
C ILE A 37 4.75 14.53 12.37
N MET A 38 4.10 15.67 12.13
CA MET A 38 4.41 16.93 12.80
C MET A 38 4.11 16.87 14.30
N GLU A 39 3.16 16.05 14.73
CA GLU A 39 2.87 15.81 16.15
C GLU A 39 4.01 15.07 16.88
N ARG A 40 4.88 14.41 16.12
CA ARG A 40 6.13 13.81 16.63
C ARG A 40 7.34 14.73 16.41
N GLY A 41 7.07 15.97 15.97
CA GLY A 41 8.06 17.00 15.67
C GLY A 41 8.92 16.68 14.45
N PHE A 42 8.43 15.86 13.52
CA PHE A 42 9.12 15.65 12.23
C PHE A 42 8.61 16.67 11.22
N GLN A 43 9.52 17.24 10.44
CA GLN A 43 9.13 18.07 9.28
C GLN A 43 9.02 17.26 7.98
N LYS A 44 9.77 16.16 7.89
CA LYS A 44 9.85 15.29 6.71
C LYS A 44 10.31 13.90 7.12
N ILE A 45 10.03 12.92 6.27
CA ILE A 45 10.62 11.58 6.35
C ILE A 45 11.45 11.38 5.10
N ARG A 46 12.69 10.92 5.27
CA ARG A 46 13.67 10.73 4.19
C ARG A 46 14.24 9.33 4.13
N SER A 47 14.15 8.55 5.19
CA SER A 47 14.40 7.11 5.15
C SER A 47 13.52 6.36 6.15
N ILE A 48 13.25 5.09 5.85
CA ILE A 48 12.31 4.24 6.58
C ILE A 48 12.91 2.84 6.72
N LYS A 49 12.72 2.21 7.87
CA LYS A 49 12.89 0.76 8.04
C LYS A 49 11.58 0.17 8.50
N VAL A 50 11.11 -0.85 7.81
CA VAL A 50 9.96 -1.64 8.23
C VAL A 50 10.50 -2.95 8.75
N GLU A 51 10.55 -3.10 10.06
CA GLU A 51 11.03 -4.33 10.68
C GLU A 51 9.92 -5.39 10.74
N ASN A 52 8.67 -4.95 10.92
CA ASN A 52 7.49 -5.80 10.86
C ASN A 52 6.30 -5.04 10.23
N GLY A 53 5.79 -5.57 9.13
CA GLY A 53 4.81 -4.89 8.28
C GLY A 53 3.63 -5.79 7.89
N PRO A 54 2.92 -5.46 6.80
CA PRO A 54 3.11 -4.28 5.95
C PRO A 54 2.46 -3.02 6.55
N TRP A 55 2.96 -1.87 6.10
CA TRP A 55 2.42 -0.54 6.39
C TRP A 55 2.00 0.14 5.09
N VAL A 56 1.12 1.15 5.19
CA VAL A 56 0.86 2.09 4.10
C VAL A 56 1.23 3.50 4.55
N GLY A 57 2.07 4.15 3.76
CA GLY A 57 2.39 5.57 3.88
C GLY A 57 1.52 6.44 2.99
N TYR A 58 1.32 7.68 3.38
CA TYR A 58 0.48 8.65 2.71
C TYR A 58 1.21 9.98 2.54
N GLU A 59 0.97 10.61 1.39
CA GLU A 59 1.55 11.90 1.04
C GLU A 59 1.18 13.02 2.02
N TYR A 60 -0.06 13.03 2.51
CA TYR A 60 -0.58 14.07 3.39
C TYR A 60 -0.95 13.53 4.77
N PRO A 61 -1.13 14.42 5.78
CA PRO A 61 -1.71 14.04 7.07
C PRO A 61 -3.09 13.39 6.93
N GLU A 62 -3.57 12.77 8.01
CA GLU A 62 -4.87 12.12 8.12
C GLU A 62 -5.11 11.02 7.07
N HIS A 63 -4.03 10.34 6.66
CA HIS A 63 -4.06 9.24 5.69
C HIS A 63 -4.63 9.66 4.32
N GLN A 64 -4.22 10.82 3.83
CA GLN A 64 -4.72 11.42 2.58
C GLN A 64 -3.67 11.45 1.46
N GLY A 65 -4.13 11.57 0.22
CA GLY A 65 -3.27 11.76 -0.95
C GLY A 65 -2.73 10.45 -1.54
N GLN A 66 -1.56 10.52 -2.18
CA GLN A 66 -0.93 9.34 -2.76
C GLN A 66 -0.54 8.31 -1.68
N GLN A 67 -0.76 7.03 -1.99
CA GLN A 67 -0.46 5.90 -1.12
C GLN A 67 0.86 5.24 -1.51
N PHE A 68 1.58 4.69 -0.53
CA PHE A 68 2.83 3.95 -0.72
C PHE A 68 2.79 2.67 0.10
N ILE A 69 2.94 1.52 -0.55
CA ILE A 69 3.10 0.25 0.18
C ILE A 69 4.50 0.18 0.79
N LEU A 70 4.57 -0.17 2.07
CA LEU A 70 5.80 -0.29 2.85
C LEU A 70 5.84 -1.70 3.47
N GLU A 71 6.36 -2.65 2.69
CA GLU A 71 6.62 -4.02 3.14
C GLU A 71 7.91 -4.07 3.98
N LYS A 72 8.18 -5.22 4.61
CA LYS A 72 9.39 -5.40 5.41
C LYS A 72 10.65 -5.12 4.58
N GLY A 73 11.49 -4.20 5.05
CA GLY A 73 12.70 -3.81 4.34
C GLY A 73 13.28 -2.46 4.74
N ASP A 74 14.40 -2.15 4.11
CA ASP A 74 15.17 -0.93 4.30
C ASP A 74 14.94 0.01 3.11
N TYR A 75 14.48 1.22 3.40
CA TYR A 75 14.18 2.27 2.42
C TYR A 75 15.08 3.49 2.67
N PRO A 76 16.28 3.55 2.06
CA PRO A 76 17.29 4.57 2.40
C PRO A 76 16.98 5.98 1.87
N CYS A 77 16.06 6.12 0.91
CA CYS A 77 15.66 7.39 0.32
C CYS A 77 14.21 7.29 -0.20
N TYR A 78 13.61 8.43 -0.56
CA TYR A 78 12.21 8.45 -0.97
C TYR A 78 11.90 7.69 -2.26
N GLN A 79 12.87 7.57 -3.15
CA GLN A 79 12.75 6.77 -4.38
C GLN A 79 12.54 5.29 -4.07
N ALA A 80 12.99 4.80 -2.90
CA ALA A 80 12.83 3.40 -2.52
C ALA A 80 11.36 3.01 -2.24
N TRP A 81 10.51 3.92 -1.73
CA TRP A 81 9.08 3.64 -1.48
C TRP A 81 8.15 4.22 -2.54
N SER A 82 8.50 5.36 -3.13
CA SER A 82 7.74 5.95 -4.24
C SER A 82 7.90 5.16 -5.55
N GLY A 83 8.95 4.33 -5.65
CA GLY A 83 9.22 3.47 -6.79
C GLY A 83 9.50 4.28 -8.06
N ASN A 84 9.11 3.74 -9.21
CA ASN A 84 9.17 4.44 -10.49
C ASN A 84 7.83 5.13 -10.79
N SER A 85 7.33 5.89 -9.81
CA SER A 85 6.13 6.70 -10.00
C SER A 85 6.46 7.89 -10.90
N SER A 86 5.65 8.12 -11.94
CA SER A 86 5.69 9.35 -12.74
C SER A 86 5.29 10.58 -11.92
N TYR A 87 4.65 10.37 -10.77
CA TYR A 87 4.31 11.39 -9.80
C TYR A 87 5.43 11.53 -8.78
N ARG A 88 6.24 12.57 -8.93
CA ARG A 88 7.32 12.88 -7.99
C ARG A 88 6.75 13.62 -6.79
N THR A 89 6.55 12.90 -5.71
CA THR A 89 6.38 13.49 -4.37
C THR A 89 7.40 12.88 -3.44
N GLU A 90 7.98 13.72 -2.59
CA GLU A 90 8.91 13.27 -1.56
C GLU A 90 8.25 13.32 -0.17
N HIS A 91 6.96 13.64 -0.12
CA HIS A 91 6.20 13.75 1.11
C HIS A 91 5.65 12.39 1.53
N LEU A 92 5.85 12.07 2.80
CA LEU A 92 5.19 11.00 3.51
C LEU A 92 4.89 11.53 4.90
N LEU A 93 3.65 11.94 5.14
CA LEU A 93 3.25 12.74 6.29
C LEU A 93 2.31 12.02 7.25
N SER A 94 1.81 10.85 6.85
CA SER A 94 1.10 9.92 7.73
C SER A 94 1.27 8.49 7.27
N PHE A 95 1.07 7.53 8.18
CA PHE A 95 1.18 6.11 7.88
C PHE A 95 0.47 5.24 8.92
N ARG A 96 0.07 4.04 8.53
CA ARG A 96 -0.62 3.09 9.40
C ARG A 96 -0.27 1.63 9.06
N PRO A 97 -0.40 0.71 10.03
CA PRO A 97 -0.27 -0.71 9.74
C PRO A 97 -1.45 -1.21 8.90
N ILE A 98 -1.20 -2.25 8.09
CA ILE A 98 -2.24 -2.96 7.33
C ILE A 98 -2.51 -4.28 8.02
N LYS A 99 -3.59 -4.31 8.83
CA LYS A 99 -3.86 -5.43 9.75
C LYS A 99 -4.31 -6.68 9.04
N CYS A 100 -5.04 -6.54 7.93
CA CYS A 100 -5.60 -7.69 7.26
C CYS A 100 -4.54 -8.56 6.58
N ALA A 101 -3.39 -8.02 6.15
CA ALA A 101 -2.36 -8.69 5.33
C ALA A 101 -1.88 -10.09 5.78
N ASN A 102 -2.14 -10.51 7.02
CA ASN A 102 -1.88 -11.85 7.52
C ASN A 102 -2.99 -12.84 7.09
N HIS A 103 -3.04 -13.15 5.80
CA HIS A 103 -4.00 -14.07 5.21
C HIS A 103 -3.32 -15.35 4.71
N THR A 104 -4.05 -16.47 4.72
CA THR A 104 -3.59 -17.75 4.15
C THR A 104 -3.75 -17.81 2.64
N ASP A 105 -4.61 -16.97 2.07
CA ASP A 105 -4.82 -16.78 0.65
C ASP A 105 -4.95 -15.28 0.30
N SER A 106 -4.69 -14.94 -0.97
CA SER A 106 -4.97 -13.61 -1.51
C SER A 106 -5.80 -13.76 -2.77
N LYS A 107 -6.94 -13.09 -2.80
CA LYS A 107 -7.91 -13.24 -3.87
C LYS A 107 -8.65 -11.94 -4.13
N THR A 108 -8.71 -11.53 -5.39
CA THR A 108 -9.43 -10.32 -5.79
C THR A 108 -10.17 -10.50 -7.10
N THR A 109 -11.17 -9.68 -7.36
CA THR A 109 -11.99 -9.72 -8.56
C THR A 109 -12.03 -8.34 -9.20
N LEU A 110 -11.62 -8.24 -10.46
CA LEU A 110 -11.70 -7.03 -11.27
C LEU A 110 -12.99 -7.04 -12.08
N TYR A 111 -13.62 -5.88 -12.27
CA TYR A 111 -14.87 -5.72 -13.00
C TYR A 111 -14.73 -4.69 -14.11
N GLU A 112 -15.28 -4.99 -15.30
CA GLU A 112 -15.20 -4.11 -16.47
C GLU A 112 -16.11 -2.86 -16.35
N CYS A 113 -16.99 -2.80 -15.34
CA CYS A 113 -17.85 -1.66 -15.06
C CYS A 113 -17.75 -1.23 -13.59
N GLU A 114 -18.25 -0.03 -13.30
CA GLU A 114 -18.45 0.43 -11.91
C GLU A 114 -19.50 -0.42 -11.18
N ASP A 115 -19.64 -0.22 -9.87
CA ASP A 115 -20.59 -0.91 -9.00
C ASP A 115 -20.48 -2.44 -9.01
N LEU A 116 -19.28 -2.97 -9.31
CA LEU A 116 -18.99 -4.40 -9.39
C LEU A 116 -19.83 -5.12 -10.45
N GLN A 117 -20.04 -4.46 -11.60
CA GLN A 117 -20.86 -4.97 -12.71
C GLN A 117 -20.02 -5.34 -13.94
N GLY A 118 -20.70 -5.89 -14.95
CA GLY A 118 -20.09 -6.31 -16.21
C GLY A 118 -19.37 -7.64 -16.09
N ARG A 119 -18.48 -7.90 -17.06
CA ARG A 119 -17.61 -9.08 -17.02
C ARG A 119 -16.61 -8.90 -15.88
N SER A 120 -16.32 -10.00 -15.18
CA SER A 120 -15.35 -10.02 -14.09
C SER A 120 -14.28 -11.07 -14.28
N PHE A 121 -13.13 -10.81 -13.65
CA PHE A 121 -11.98 -11.71 -13.65
C PHE A 121 -11.49 -11.85 -12.22
N GLU A 122 -11.47 -13.08 -11.74
CA GLU A 122 -10.92 -13.44 -10.45
C GLU A 122 -9.42 -13.74 -10.60
N ILE A 123 -8.63 -13.22 -9.68
CA ILE A 123 -7.18 -13.29 -9.70
C ILE A 123 -6.63 -13.59 -8.31
N CYS A 124 -5.63 -14.48 -8.28
CA CYS A 124 -5.00 -15.02 -7.07
C CYS A 124 -3.46 -14.90 -7.11
N ASP A 125 -2.90 -14.42 -8.22
CA ASP A 125 -1.46 -14.29 -8.45
C ASP A 125 -1.09 -12.84 -8.78
N ASP A 126 0.21 -12.56 -8.79
CA ASP A 126 0.75 -11.27 -9.19
C ASP A 126 0.77 -11.13 -10.72
N TYR A 127 0.33 -9.97 -11.20
CA TYR A 127 0.30 -9.63 -12.62
C TYR A 127 1.08 -8.35 -12.89
N PRO A 128 2.33 -8.44 -13.39
CA PRO A 128 3.08 -7.28 -13.85
C PRO A 128 2.47 -6.65 -15.10
N SER A 129 1.51 -7.30 -15.76
CA SER A 129 0.71 -6.76 -16.85
C SER A 129 -0.67 -7.41 -16.87
N LEU A 130 -1.72 -6.66 -16.54
CA LEU A 130 -3.10 -7.13 -16.63
C LEU A 130 -3.48 -7.48 -18.08
N LYS A 131 -2.90 -6.78 -19.06
CA LYS A 131 -3.06 -7.14 -20.48
C LYS A 131 -2.56 -8.56 -20.77
N GLY A 132 -1.49 -9.00 -20.11
CA GLY A 132 -0.96 -10.36 -20.24
C GLY A 132 -1.89 -11.44 -19.68
N MET A 133 -2.75 -11.08 -18.71
CA MET A 133 -3.79 -11.94 -18.14
C MET A 133 -5.01 -12.08 -19.09
N GLY A 134 -5.14 -11.23 -20.10
CA GLY A 134 -6.33 -11.13 -20.94
C GLY A 134 -7.28 -9.98 -20.56
N TRP A 135 -6.87 -9.08 -19.65
CA TRP A 135 -7.60 -7.85 -19.39
C TRP A 135 -7.47 -6.89 -20.60
N CYS A 136 -8.58 -6.58 -21.26
CA CYS A 136 -8.57 -5.85 -22.53
C CYS A 136 -8.51 -4.32 -22.39
N SER A 137 -8.76 -3.78 -21.19
CA SER A 137 -8.74 -2.34 -20.92
C SER A 137 -7.43 -1.88 -20.27
N LYS A 138 -7.18 -0.57 -20.26
CA LYS A 138 -6.16 0.04 -19.38
C LYS A 138 -6.73 0.43 -18.01
N GLU A 139 -8.04 0.40 -17.90
CA GLU A 139 -8.79 0.85 -16.75
C GLU A 139 -9.37 -0.35 -16.00
N VAL A 140 -9.44 -0.22 -14.69
CA VAL A 140 -10.18 -1.10 -13.80
C VAL A 140 -11.23 -0.22 -13.10
N PRO A 141 -12.48 -0.19 -13.58
CA PRO A 141 -13.51 0.66 -13.01
C PRO A 141 -13.89 0.31 -11.57
N SER A 142 -13.97 -0.99 -11.24
CA SER A 142 -14.23 -1.42 -9.87
C SER A 142 -13.53 -2.75 -9.53
N ILE A 143 -13.28 -2.95 -8.23
CA ILE A 143 -12.52 -4.09 -7.71
C ILE A 143 -13.14 -4.59 -6.39
N LYS A 144 -13.17 -5.91 -6.22
CA LYS A 144 -13.55 -6.56 -4.98
C LYS A 144 -12.40 -7.40 -4.44
N VAL A 145 -11.85 -7.01 -3.29
CA VAL A 145 -10.90 -7.83 -2.54
C VAL A 145 -11.68 -8.87 -1.76
N ASN A 146 -11.49 -10.14 -2.09
CA ASN A 146 -12.17 -11.26 -1.43
C ASN A 146 -11.39 -11.74 -0.21
N SER A 147 -10.05 -11.73 -0.31
CA SER A 147 -9.07 -11.91 0.76
C SER A 147 -7.75 -11.29 0.34
N GLY A 148 -6.82 -11.10 1.26
CA GLY A 148 -5.56 -10.45 0.91
C GLY A 148 -5.60 -8.92 1.07
N VAL A 149 -4.43 -8.37 0.80
CA VAL A 149 -4.22 -6.96 0.48
C VAL A 149 -3.57 -6.93 -0.89
N TRP A 150 -4.03 -6.03 -1.74
CA TRP A 150 -3.58 -5.90 -3.11
C TRP A 150 -3.10 -4.49 -3.39
N VAL A 151 -2.09 -4.35 -4.24
CA VAL A 151 -1.62 -3.06 -4.73
C VAL A 151 -1.83 -2.98 -6.23
N GLY A 152 -2.67 -2.04 -6.64
CA GLY A 152 -2.86 -1.67 -8.04
C GLY A 152 -1.90 -0.57 -8.45
N TYR A 153 -1.34 -0.70 -9.65
CA TYR A 153 -0.39 0.24 -10.22
C TYR A 153 -0.87 0.76 -11.57
N GLN A 154 -0.69 2.06 -11.78
CA GLN A 154 -1.12 2.74 -13.00
C GLN A 154 -0.53 2.15 -14.29
N PHE A 155 0.73 1.71 -14.23
CA PHE A 155 1.45 1.18 -15.40
C PHE A 155 1.89 -0.26 -15.18
N PRO A 156 2.22 -1.00 -16.26
CA PRO A 156 2.82 -2.33 -16.15
C PRO A 156 4.16 -2.30 -15.41
N GLY A 157 4.48 -3.41 -14.74
CA GLY A 157 5.71 -3.61 -13.97
C GLY A 157 5.72 -2.88 -12.64
N TYR A 158 4.55 -2.66 -12.03
CA TYR A 158 4.38 -2.06 -10.70
C TYR A 158 4.88 -0.60 -10.62
N ARG A 159 4.42 0.23 -11.56
CA ARG A 159 4.87 1.64 -11.72
C ARG A 159 3.72 2.63 -11.76
N GLY A 160 4.03 3.91 -11.54
CA GLY A 160 3.06 4.99 -11.47
C GLY A 160 2.36 5.07 -10.11
N TYR A 161 1.16 5.62 -10.08
CA TYR A 161 0.34 5.69 -8.86
C TYR A 161 0.07 4.30 -8.30
N GLN A 162 0.14 4.18 -6.98
CA GLN A 162 -0.21 2.99 -6.21
C GLN A 162 -1.58 3.18 -5.53
N TYR A 163 -2.41 2.15 -5.55
CA TYR A 163 -3.69 2.08 -4.85
C TYR A 163 -3.73 0.83 -4.00
N ILE A 164 -3.98 0.99 -2.70
CA ILE A 164 -4.01 -0.12 -1.74
C ILE A 164 -5.45 -0.58 -1.54
N PHE A 165 -5.70 -1.85 -1.84
CA PHE A 165 -6.99 -2.48 -1.70
C PHE A 165 -6.94 -3.50 -0.57
N GLU A 166 -7.70 -3.26 0.49
CA GLU A 166 -7.73 -4.06 1.71
C GLU A 166 -9.07 -4.77 1.85
N ARG A 167 -9.04 -6.03 2.27
CA ARG A 167 -10.27 -6.80 2.52
C ARG A 167 -11.14 -6.22 3.64
N ASP A 168 -10.51 -5.65 4.67
CA ASP A 168 -11.20 -5.13 5.86
C ASP A 168 -11.71 -3.69 5.68
N ARG A 169 -11.23 -2.96 4.68
CA ARG A 169 -11.76 -1.64 4.30
C ARG A 169 -12.87 -1.78 3.29
N ARG A 170 -13.96 -1.03 3.49
CA ARG A 170 -15.15 -1.04 2.60
C ARG A 170 -15.70 -2.44 2.36
N GLN A 171 -15.48 -3.38 3.30
CA GLN A 171 -15.81 -4.80 3.12
C GLN A 171 -15.15 -5.44 1.88
N GLY A 172 -14.02 -4.88 1.43
CA GLY A 172 -13.31 -5.27 0.22
C GLY A 172 -13.91 -4.70 -1.07
N GLU A 173 -14.98 -3.90 -1.02
CA GLU A 173 -15.69 -3.41 -2.20
C GLU A 173 -15.27 -1.98 -2.55
N TYR A 174 -14.71 -1.81 -3.75
CA TYR A 174 -14.31 -0.53 -4.31
C TYR A 174 -15.05 -0.32 -5.62
N LYS A 175 -16.20 0.36 -5.54
CA LYS A 175 -17.24 0.39 -6.58
C LYS A 175 -16.95 1.37 -7.72
N ASN A 176 -16.07 2.32 -7.49
CA ASN A 176 -15.58 3.26 -8.49
C ASN A 176 -14.19 3.77 -8.08
N TYR A 177 -13.52 4.45 -8.99
CA TYR A 177 -12.12 4.83 -8.78
C TYR A 177 -11.90 5.85 -7.67
N THR A 178 -12.91 6.67 -7.34
CA THR A 178 -12.80 7.63 -6.23
C THR A 178 -12.70 6.92 -4.88
N GLU A 179 -13.03 5.62 -4.82
CA GLU A 179 -12.90 4.80 -3.63
C GLU A 179 -11.50 4.19 -3.47
N PHE A 180 -10.66 4.21 -4.51
CA PHE A 180 -9.31 3.60 -4.52
C PHE A 180 -8.32 4.32 -3.60
N GLY A 181 -8.61 5.57 -3.28
CA GLY A 181 -7.84 6.43 -2.40
C GLY A 181 -8.52 7.79 -2.29
N THR A 182 -8.19 8.56 -1.27
CA THR A 182 -8.91 9.82 -1.00
C THR A 182 -8.67 10.89 -2.07
N GLN A 183 -7.57 10.77 -2.82
CA GLN A 183 -7.26 11.57 -4.00
C GLN A 183 -6.82 10.66 -5.15
N ALA A 184 -7.66 9.67 -5.48
CA ALA A 184 -7.41 8.80 -6.62
C ALA A 184 -7.47 9.60 -7.93
N HIS A 185 -6.35 9.67 -8.63
CA HIS A 185 -6.21 10.45 -9.86
C HIS A 185 -6.85 9.81 -11.10
N THR A 186 -6.94 8.48 -11.14
CA THR A 186 -7.39 7.73 -12.31
C THR A 186 -7.83 6.31 -11.93
N ASN A 187 -8.69 5.71 -12.75
CA ASN A 187 -9.02 4.29 -12.72
C ASN A 187 -8.07 3.44 -13.59
N GLN A 188 -7.05 4.05 -14.21
CA GLN A 188 -6.03 3.35 -14.97
C GLN A 188 -5.22 2.45 -14.03
N ILE A 189 -5.36 1.13 -14.17
CA ILE A 189 -4.59 0.12 -13.45
C ILE A 189 -4.16 -0.92 -14.48
N GLN A 190 -2.85 -1.14 -14.57
CA GLN A 190 -2.25 -2.02 -15.59
C GLN A 190 -1.34 -3.10 -15.02
N SER A 191 -1.02 -3.05 -13.73
CA SER A 191 -0.45 -4.18 -12.99
C SER A 191 -1.00 -4.22 -11.57
N LEU A 192 -1.02 -5.42 -10.99
CA LEU A 192 -1.62 -5.70 -9.69
C LEU A 192 -0.81 -6.81 -9.02
N ARG A 193 -0.58 -6.70 -7.71
CA ARG A 193 0.09 -7.75 -6.94
C ARG A 193 -0.52 -7.90 -5.55
N CYS A 194 -0.37 -9.07 -4.95
CA CYS A 194 -0.63 -9.26 -3.53
C CYS A 194 0.50 -8.61 -2.70
N VAL A 195 0.17 -8.20 -1.48
CA VAL A 195 1.13 -7.73 -0.49
C VAL A 195 1.60 -8.91 0.35
N GLN A 196 2.92 -9.06 0.51
CA GLN A 196 3.52 -10.12 1.31
C GLN A 196 3.71 -9.65 2.77
N HIS A 197 3.59 -10.59 3.72
CA HIS A 197 3.82 -10.36 5.15
C HIS A 197 5.22 -10.79 5.58
#